data_AF-A0A0K0SUP6-F1
#
_entry.id   AF-A0A0K0SUP6-F1
#
_cell.length_a   1.000
_cell.length_b   1.000
_cell.length_c   1.000
_cell.angle_alpha   90.00
_cell.angle_beta   90.00
_cell.angle_gamma   90.00
#
_symmetry.space_group_name_H-M   'P 1'
#
loop_
_entity.id
_entity.type
_entity.pdbx_description
1 polymer ?
#
loop_
_entity_poly.entity_id
_entity_poly.type
_entity_poly.pdbx_seq_one_letter_code
_entity_poly.pdbx_strand_id
1 'polypeptide(L)'
;MRSIWLGFFCLLLYGSQATAADFKVGYVQVDKLLQEAPQTAETGKKLEKEFSPRSLELDKLQKQIRDLESQLDHDRATSMTEAERRQKERQLNNSRLEFQSKQRELREDINLRKNEELALLQERINKAVQTVAESEGYDLVAYSGVAYASKRIDITDKVLKLLGKK
;
A
#
# COMPACT_ATOMS: atom_id res chain seq x y z
N MET A 1 -48.42 73.03 6.55
CA MET A 1 -47.54 72.13 7.34
C MET A 1 -48.39 70.98 7.87
N ARG A 2 -48.34 69.78 7.27
CA ARG A 2 -48.82 68.47 7.81
C ARG A 2 -49.04 67.46 6.67
N SER A 3 -47.97 66.94 6.06
CA SER A 3 -48.07 65.84 5.09
C SER A 3 -46.71 65.22 4.72
N ILE A 4 -45.79 65.08 5.69
CA ILE A 4 -44.45 64.47 5.45
C ILE A 4 -44.26 63.14 6.18
N TRP A 5 -45.22 62.70 7.00
CA TRP A 5 -45.07 61.54 7.87
C TRP A 5 -45.83 60.29 7.39
N LEU A 6 -45.68 59.92 6.11
CA LEU A 6 -46.17 58.62 5.61
C LEU A 6 -45.23 57.94 4.61
N GLY A 7 -44.01 58.44 4.45
CA GLY A 7 -42.98 57.85 3.58
C GLY A 7 -41.95 56.98 4.30
N PHE A 8 -42.01 56.87 5.64
CA PHE A 8 -40.92 56.30 6.44
C PHE A 8 -41.20 54.90 7.03
N PHE A 9 -42.24 54.23 6.55
CA PHE A 9 -42.62 52.89 7.04
C PHE A 9 -42.76 51.86 5.90
N CYS A 10 -41.98 52.01 4.82
CA CYS A 10 -41.71 50.88 3.93
C CYS A 10 -40.46 50.17 4.44
N LEU A 11 -40.70 49.46 5.55
CA LEU A 11 -40.00 48.29 6.06
C LEU A 11 -38.78 47.85 5.23
N LEU A 12 -37.62 48.20 5.77
CA LEU A 12 -36.34 47.50 5.64
C LEU A 12 -36.51 46.01 5.98
N LEU A 13 -37.07 45.22 5.06
CA LEU A 13 -36.93 43.76 5.03
C LEU A 13 -35.81 43.39 4.05
N TYR A 14 -34.63 43.99 4.21
CA TYR A 14 -33.41 43.31 3.79
C TYR A 14 -33.16 42.22 4.82
N GLY A 15 -33.86 41.10 4.66
CA GLY A 15 -33.54 39.89 5.38
C GLY A 15 -32.08 39.58 5.10
N SER A 16 -31.23 39.69 6.13
CA SER A 16 -29.88 39.18 6.11
C SER A 16 -30.00 37.70 5.79
N GLN A 17 -29.87 37.32 4.53
CA GLN A 17 -29.60 35.95 4.17
C GLN A 17 -28.26 35.66 4.82
N ALA A 18 -28.30 34.90 5.91
CA ALA A 18 -27.11 34.32 6.47
C ALA A 18 -26.54 33.41 5.38
N THR A 19 -25.63 33.95 4.58
CA THR A 19 -24.80 33.16 3.69
C THR A 19 -23.91 32.35 4.61
N ALA A 20 -24.36 31.15 4.98
CA ALA A 20 -23.46 30.15 5.52
C ALA A 20 -22.31 30.05 4.50
N ALA A 21 -21.09 30.32 4.94
CA ALA A 21 -19.92 30.02 4.12
C ALA A 21 -20.06 28.55 3.69
N ASP A 22 -20.04 28.31 2.39
CA ASP A 22 -20.33 27.01 1.81
C ASP A 22 -19.20 26.04 2.21
N PHE A 23 -19.35 25.38 3.36
CA PHE A 23 -18.32 24.53 3.95
C PHE A 23 -18.16 23.28 3.08
N LYS A 24 -17.02 23.17 2.42
CA LYS A 24 -16.80 22.18 1.38
C LYS A 24 -16.05 20.97 1.94
N VAL A 25 -16.77 19.86 2.09
CA VAL A 25 -16.22 18.59 2.60
C VAL A 25 -15.97 17.61 1.45
N GLY A 26 -14.82 16.97 1.47
CA GLY A 26 -14.43 15.88 0.58
C GLY A 26 -14.28 14.55 1.33
N TYR A 27 -14.40 13.45 0.60
CA TYR A 27 -14.11 12.11 1.08
C TYR A 27 -13.19 11.36 0.12
N VAL A 28 -12.26 10.58 0.66
CA VAL A 28 -11.31 9.77 -0.12
C VAL A 28 -11.31 8.33 0.38
N GLN A 29 -11.41 7.38 -0.55
CA GLN A 29 -11.23 5.96 -0.29
C GLN A 29 -9.75 5.59 -0.44
N VAL A 30 -9.01 5.61 0.67
CA VAL A 30 -7.56 5.34 0.65
C VAL A 30 -7.24 3.94 0.16
N ASP A 31 -8.02 2.94 0.55
CA ASP A 31 -7.80 1.56 0.12
C ASP A 31 -7.88 1.41 -1.41
N LYS A 32 -8.84 2.11 -2.03
CA LYS A 32 -8.96 2.17 -3.50
C LYS A 32 -7.74 2.84 -4.12
N LEU A 33 -7.26 3.95 -3.56
CA LEU A 33 -6.05 4.62 -4.05
C LEU A 33 -4.80 3.74 -3.92
N LEU A 34 -4.64 3.04 -2.80
CA LEU A 34 -3.52 2.13 -2.58
C LEU A 34 -3.53 0.95 -3.57
N GLN A 35 -4.70 0.52 -4.02
CA GLN A 35 -4.84 -0.58 -4.98
C GLN A 35 -4.70 -0.13 -6.43
N GLU A 36 -5.29 1.01 -6.79
CA GLU A 36 -5.42 1.47 -8.18
C GLU A 36 -4.33 2.45 -8.61
N ALA A 37 -3.56 3.03 -7.69
CA ALA A 37 -2.47 3.93 -8.03
C ALA A 37 -1.46 3.22 -8.97
N PRO A 38 -1.04 3.85 -10.08
CA PRO A 38 -0.05 3.25 -10.99
C PRO A 38 1.25 2.84 -10.29
N GLN A 39 1.63 3.59 -9.24
CA GLN A 39 2.79 3.33 -8.41
C GLN A 39 2.72 1.97 -7.72
N THR A 40 1.53 1.45 -7.40
CA THR A 40 1.34 0.15 -6.76
C THR A 40 1.88 -0.98 -7.64
N ALA A 41 1.56 -0.96 -8.93
CA ALA A 41 2.06 -1.95 -9.89
C ALA A 41 3.57 -1.79 -10.14
N GLU A 42 4.07 -0.55 -10.20
CA GLU A 42 5.50 -0.25 -10.37
C GLU A 42 6.33 -0.77 -9.17
N THR A 43 5.87 -0.53 -7.94
CA THR A 43 6.48 -1.04 -6.70
C THR A 43 6.49 -2.56 -6.67
N GLY A 44 5.40 -3.23 -7.06
CA GLY A 44 5.35 -4.70 -7.12
C GLY A 44 6.45 -5.28 -8.01
N LYS A 45 6.62 -4.76 -9.22
CA LYS A 45 7.68 -5.17 -10.14
C LYS A 45 9.09 -4.86 -9.62
N LYS A 46 9.25 -3.72 -8.94
CA LYS A 46 10.52 -3.32 -8.34
C LYS A 46 10.94 -4.30 -7.24
N LEU A 47 10.04 -4.64 -6.33
CA LEU A 47 10.28 -5.61 -5.27
C LEU A 47 10.57 -7.00 -5.84
N GLU A 48 9.80 -7.45 -6.83
CA GLU A 48 10.05 -8.73 -7.51
C GLU A 48 11.48 -8.77 -8.09
N LYS A 49 11.90 -7.71 -8.78
CA LYS A 49 13.24 -7.61 -9.34
C LYS A 49 14.33 -7.57 -8.26
N GLU A 50 14.10 -6.84 -7.18
CA GLU A 50 15.03 -6.70 -6.05
C GLU A 50 15.30 -8.05 -5.37
N PHE A 51 14.25 -8.88 -5.20
CA PHE A 51 14.31 -10.14 -4.45
C PHE A 51 14.41 -11.41 -5.31
N SER A 52 14.28 -11.29 -6.63
CA SER A 52 14.39 -12.43 -7.56
C SER A 52 15.70 -13.23 -7.40
N PRO A 53 16.90 -12.61 -7.27
CA PRO A 53 18.14 -13.38 -7.11
C PRO A 53 18.17 -14.27 -5.86
N ARG A 54 17.66 -13.77 -4.72
CA ARG A 54 17.59 -14.52 -3.46
C ARG A 54 16.53 -15.62 -3.51
N SER A 55 15.43 -15.38 -4.23
CA SER A 55 14.42 -16.41 -4.48
C SER A 55 15.01 -17.57 -5.30
N LEU A 56 15.77 -17.26 -6.36
CA LEU A 56 16.48 -18.27 -7.16
C LEU A 56 17.54 -19.03 -6.36
N GLU A 57 18.19 -18.38 -5.38
CA GLU A 57 19.12 -19.04 -4.46
C GLU A 57 18.41 -20.07 -3.57
N LEU A 58 17.25 -19.71 -3.00
CA LEU A 58 16.42 -20.64 -2.23
C LEU A 58 15.93 -21.81 -3.09
N ASP A 59 15.54 -21.58 -4.34
CA ASP A 59 15.14 -22.66 -5.26
C ASP A 59 16.28 -23.65 -5.52
N LYS A 60 17.51 -23.14 -5.67
CA LYS A 60 18.71 -23.98 -5.82
C LYS A 60 19.00 -24.79 -4.56
N LEU A 61 18.94 -24.17 -3.38
CA LEU A 61 19.13 -24.86 -2.10
C LEU A 61 18.06 -25.93 -1.89
N GLN A 62 16.80 -25.62 -2.19
CA GLN A 62 15.70 -26.57 -2.10
C GLN A 62 15.91 -27.76 -3.03
N LYS A 63 16.42 -27.53 -4.25
CA LYS A 63 16.77 -28.61 -5.18
C LYS A 63 17.92 -29.46 -4.64
N GLN A 64 18.98 -28.84 -4.13
CA GLN A 64 20.12 -29.55 -3.53
C GLN A 64 19.69 -30.42 -2.34
N ILE A 65 18.79 -29.92 -1.49
CA ILE A 65 18.22 -30.70 -0.37
C ILE A 65 17.51 -31.95 -0.90
N ARG A 66 16.63 -31.81 -1.89
CA ARG A 66 15.91 -32.95 -2.50
C ARG A 66 16.87 -33.96 -3.15
N ASP A 67 17.88 -33.46 -3.84
CA ASP A 67 18.87 -34.32 -4.52
C ASP A 67 19.69 -35.11 -3.48
N LEU A 68 20.09 -34.49 -2.37
CA LEU A 68 20.80 -35.15 -1.26
C LEU A 68 19.92 -36.18 -0.54
N GLU A 69 18.63 -35.88 -0.34
CA GLU A 69 17.65 -36.82 0.24
C GLU A 69 17.51 -38.06 -0.64
N SER A 70 17.28 -37.86 -1.94
CA SER A 70 17.15 -38.95 -2.91
C SER A 70 18.41 -39.83 -2.98
N GLN A 71 19.60 -39.22 -2.97
CA GLN A 71 20.86 -39.96 -2.93
C GLN A 71 21.03 -40.77 -1.64
N LEU A 72 20.71 -40.18 -0.47
CA LEU A 72 20.80 -40.89 0.80
C LEU A 72 19.85 -42.09 0.85
N ASP A 73 18.64 -41.95 0.31
CA ASP A 73 17.65 -43.02 0.27
C ASP A 73 18.07 -44.14 -0.70
N HIS A 74 18.62 -43.80 -1.87
CA HIS A 74 19.12 -44.76 -2.84
C HIS A 74 20.37 -45.50 -2.35
N ASP A 75 21.38 -44.76 -1.90
CA ASP A 75 22.71 -45.31 -1.58
C ASP A 75 22.70 -46.15 -0.29
N ARG A 76 21.74 -45.89 0.62
CA ARG A 76 21.46 -46.75 1.79
C ARG A 76 21.05 -48.17 1.40
N ALA A 77 20.40 -48.34 0.25
CA ALA A 77 19.91 -49.64 -0.20
C ALA A 77 20.96 -50.44 -0.97
N THR A 78 22.01 -49.78 -1.49
CA THR A 78 22.86 -50.38 -2.53
C THR A 78 24.32 -50.58 -2.12
N SER A 79 25.03 -49.60 -1.51
CA SER A 79 26.50 -49.73 -1.29
C SER A 79 27.19 -48.72 -0.35
N MET A 80 26.48 -47.83 0.37
CA MET A 80 27.15 -46.72 1.09
C MET A 80 27.89 -47.14 2.37
N THR A 81 29.09 -46.59 2.60
CA THR A 81 29.80 -46.76 3.88
C THR A 81 29.22 -45.88 4.98
N GLU A 82 29.40 -46.28 6.25
CA GLU A 82 28.97 -45.48 7.41
C GLU A 82 29.59 -44.07 7.45
N ALA A 83 30.82 -43.91 6.97
CA ALA A 83 31.51 -42.62 6.94
C ALA A 83 30.90 -41.66 5.92
N GLU A 84 30.66 -42.14 4.69
CA GLU A 84 30.01 -41.38 3.62
C GLU A 84 28.57 -41.00 4.00
N ARG A 85 27.82 -41.93 4.59
CA ARG A 85 26.47 -41.69 5.10
C ARG A 85 26.45 -40.51 6.07
N ARG A 86 27.31 -40.53 7.08
CA ARG A 86 27.40 -39.45 8.07
C ARG A 86 27.81 -38.12 7.45
N GLN A 87 28.66 -38.13 6.42
CA GLN A 87 29.05 -36.91 5.71
C GLN A 87 27.86 -36.31 4.95
N LYS A 88 27.14 -37.11 4.17
CA LYS A 88 25.95 -36.67 3.44
C LYS A 88 24.83 -36.21 4.37
N GLU A 89 24.61 -36.89 5.49
CA GLU A 89 23.63 -36.49 6.51
C GLU A 89 23.98 -35.13 7.14
N ARG A 90 25.26 -34.88 7.44
CA ARG A 90 25.72 -33.55 7.90
C ARG A 90 25.50 -32.49 6.85
N GLN A 91 25.84 -32.76 5.58
CA GLN A 91 25.63 -31.83 4.49
C GLN A 91 24.14 -31.49 4.31
N LEU A 92 23.27 -32.50 4.33
CA LEU A 92 21.81 -32.31 4.26
C LEU A 92 21.30 -31.44 5.40
N ASN A 93 21.75 -31.70 6.64
CA ASN A 93 21.36 -30.90 7.79
C ASN A 93 21.82 -29.44 7.66
N ASN A 94 23.06 -29.23 7.23
CA ASN A 94 23.60 -27.89 7.01
C ASN A 94 22.79 -27.14 5.93
N SER A 95 22.49 -27.77 4.79
CA SER A 95 21.69 -27.16 3.73
C SER A 95 20.26 -26.84 4.19
N ARG A 96 19.64 -27.69 5.02
CA ARG A 96 18.33 -27.42 5.61
C ARG A 96 18.34 -26.20 6.54
N LEU A 97 19.35 -26.10 7.41
CA LEU A 97 19.51 -24.94 8.31
C LEU A 97 19.75 -23.65 7.53
N GLU A 98 20.61 -23.71 6.51
CA GLU A 98 20.88 -22.58 5.62
C GLU A 98 19.61 -22.12 4.89
N PHE A 99 18.87 -23.06 4.29
CA PHE A 99 17.60 -22.76 3.63
C PHE A 99 16.61 -22.08 4.58
N GLN A 100 16.42 -22.63 5.78
CA GLN A 100 15.51 -22.06 6.78
C GLN A 100 15.94 -20.64 7.20
N SER A 101 17.24 -20.41 7.36
CA SER A 101 17.77 -19.09 7.72
C SER A 101 17.52 -18.07 6.61
N LYS A 102 17.95 -18.39 5.37
CA LYS A 102 17.79 -17.51 4.21
C LYS A 102 16.32 -17.25 3.88
N GLN A 103 15.45 -18.25 4.07
CA GLN A 103 14.01 -18.10 3.86
C GLN A 103 13.38 -17.11 4.84
N ARG A 104 13.76 -17.17 6.13
CA ARG A 104 13.31 -16.20 7.13
C ARG A 104 13.80 -14.79 6.81
N GLU A 105 15.09 -14.65 6.54
CA GLU A 105 15.72 -13.38 6.19
C GLU A 105 15.06 -12.73 4.95
N LEU A 106 14.86 -13.52 3.89
CA LEU A 106 14.18 -13.04 2.68
C LEU A 106 12.74 -12.56 2.98
N ARG A 107 12.00 -13.31 3.80
CA ARG A 107 10.63 -12.94 4.18
C ARG A 107 10.59 -11.66 5.01
N GLU A 108 11.51 -11.51 5.95
CA GLU A 108 11.62 -10.32 6.80
C GLU A 108 11.96 -9.09 5.95
N ASP A 109 12.94 -9.21 5.05
CA ASP A 109 13.33 -8.13 4.16
C ASP A 109 12.23 -7.74 3.18
N ILE A 110 11.53 -8.72 2.58
CA ILE A 110 10.38 -8.44 1.71
C ILE A 110 9.30 -7.66 2.48
N ASN A 111 9.01 -8.06 3.72
CA ASN A 111 8.01 -7.37 4.55
C ASN A 111 8.45 -5.95 4.90
N LEU A 112 9.72 -5.76 5.27
CA LEU A 112 10.29 -4.45 5.57
C LEU A 112 10.20 -3.53 4.35
N ARG A 113 10.67 -3.98 3.18
CA ARG A 113 10.65 -3.22 1.94
C ARG A 113 9.22 -2.92 1.46
N LYS A 114 8.30 -3.87 1.63
CA LYS A 114 6.87 -3.65 1.34
C LYS A 114 6.28 -2.56 2.23
N ASN A 115 6.62 -2.54 3.53
CA ASN A 115 6.14 -1.52 4.46
C ASN A 115 6.72 -0.14 4.14
N GLU A 116 8.00 -0.06 3.78
CA GLU A 116 8.65 1.19 3.33
C GLU A 116 7.97 1.76 2.09
N GLU A 117 7.76 0.94 1.06
CA GLU A 117 7.11 1.38 -0.18
C GLU A 117 5.64 1.74 0.05
N LEU A 118 4.94 1.04 0.94
CA LEU A 118 3.58 1.40 1.34
C LEU A 118 3.54 2.77 2.04
N ALA A 119 4.48 3.05 2.94
CA ALA A 119 4.58 4.34 3.62
C ALA A 119 4.84 5.48 2.62
N LEU A 120 5.74 5.26 1.65
CA LEU A 120 6.01 6.22 0.57
C LEU A 120 4.77 6.46 -0.31
N LEU A 121 3.99 5.42 -0.59
CA LEU A 121 2.76 5.55 -1.35
C LEU A 121 1.69 6.33 -0.57
N GLN A 122 1.54 6.07 0.73
CA GLN A 122 0.65 6.84 1.60
C GLN A 122 1.02 8.32 1.63
N GLU A 123 2.32 8.64 1.73
CA GLU A 123 2.80 10.03 1.68
C GLU A 123 2.43 10.71 0.35
N ARG A 124 2.60 10.01 -0.77
CA ARG A 124 2.20 10.51 -2.10
C ARG A 124 0.70 10.73 -2.21
N ILE A 125 -0.10 9.80 -1.69
CA ILE A 125 -1.55 9.95 -1.62
C ILE A 125 -1.91 11.19 -0.81
N ASN A 126 -1.34 11.38 0.38
CA ASN A 126 -1.61 12.54 1.22
C ASN A 126 -1.29 13.86 0.51
N LYS A 127 -0.14 13.94 -0.18
CA LYS A 127 0.21 15.11 -0.99
C LYS A 127 -0.77 15.34 -2.13
N ALA A 128 -1.21 14.28 -2.81
CA ALA A 128 -2.18 14.38 -3.88
C ALA A 128 -3.56 14.85 -3.36
N VAL A 129 -4.00 14.32 -2.22
CA VAL A 129 -5.22 14.76 -1.53
C VAL A 129 -5.13 16.24 -1.17
N GLN A 130 -4.03 16.68 -0.56
CA GLN A 130 -3.81 18.08 -0.22
C GLN A 130 -3.86 18.97 -1.46
N THR A 131 -3.19 18.58 -2.54
CA THR A 131 -3.20 19.32 -3.81
C THR A 131 -4.61 19.48 -4.38
N VAL A 132 -5.41 18.40 -4.38
CA VAL A 132 -6.81 18.44 -4.84
C VAL A 132 -7.67 19.29 -3.90
N ALA A 133 -7.46 19.17 -2.59
CA ALA A 133 -8.19 19.94 -1.58
C ALA A 133 -7.98 21.44 -1.76
N GLU A 134 -6.72 21.88 -1.84
CA GLU A 134 -6.35 23.30 -2.00
C GLU A 134 -6.82 23.86 -3.35
N SER A 135 -6.60 23.12 -4.45
CA SER A 135 -6.96 23.59 -5.79
C SER A 135 -8.47 23.73 -6.01
N GLU A 136 -9.27 22.98 -5.28
CA GLU A 136 -10.73 23.04 -5.36
C GLU A 136 -11.41 23.72 -4.16
N GLY A 137 -10.65 24.24 -3.20
CA GLY A 137 -11.17 24.95 -2.03
C GLY A 137 -11.98 24.08 -1.08
N TYR A 138 -11.51 22.85 -0.79
CA TYR A 138 -12.08 22.02 0.27
C TYR A 138 -11.59 22.48 1.65
N ASP A 139 -12.50 22.61 2.60
CA ASP A 139 -12.18 22.95 4.00
C ASP A 139 -11.79 21.71 4.81
N LEU A 140 -12.32 20.54 4.45
CA LEU A 140 -12.06 19.27 5.12
C LEU A 140 -12.07 18.12 4.11
N VAL A 141 -11.09 17.23 4.18
CA VAL A 141 -11.14 15.94 3.48
C VAL A 141 -11.00 14.82 4.49
N ALA A 142 -12.03 13.97 4.57
CA ALA A 142 -12.07 12.80 5.43
C ALA A 142 -11.74 11.52 4.65
N TYR A 143 -11.20 10.52 5.32
CA TYR A 143 -10.85 9.25 4.67
C TYR A 143 -10.93 8.03 5.60
N SER A 144 -10.72 8.23 6.92
CA SER A 144 -10.87 7.20 7.95
C SER A 144 -12.04 7.52 8.89
N GLY A 145 -12.65 6.50 9.48
CA GLY A 145 -13.73 6.64 10.46
C GLY A 145 -15.08 7.09 9.89
N VAL A 146 -15.26 7.02 8.57
CA VAL A 146 -16.50 7.42 7.88
C VAL A 146 -17.32 6.18 7.53
N ALA A 147 -18.48 6.01 8.15
CA ALA A 147 -19.37 4.87 7.87
C ALA A 147 -20.08 4.98 6.51
N TYR A 148 -20.35 6.20 6.04
CA TYR A 148 -20.97 6.46 4.76
C TYR A 148 -20.55 7.84 4.22
N ALA A 149 -20.16 7.89 2.95
CA ALA A 149 -19.95 9.11 2.21
C ALA A 149 -20.74 9.03 0.90
N SER A 150 -21.50 10.09 0.58
CA SER A 150 -22.19 10.16 -0.70
C SER A 150 -21.20 10.35 -1.85
N LYS A 151 -21.50 9.82 -3.04
CA LYS A 151 -20.67 10.03 -4.26
C LYS A 151 -20.41 11.50 -4.59
N ARG A 152 -21.29 12.41 -4.16
CA ARG A 152 -21.15 13.86 -4.40
C ARG A 152 -19.91 14.47 -3.74
N ILE A 153 -19.52 13.95 -2.57
CA ILE A 153 -18.35 14.45 -1.82
C ILE A 153 -17.11 13.57 -2.05
N ASP A 154 -17.25 12.46 -2.76
CA ASP A 154 -16.15 11.56 -3.06
C ASP A 154 -15.22 12.20 -4.11
N ILE A 155 -13.96 12.40 -3.75
CA ILE A 155 -12.93 12.96 -4.63
C ILE A 155 -11.86 11.93 -5.02
N THR A 156 -12.07 10.65 -4.70
CA THR A 156 -11.10 9.57 -4.89
C THR A 156 -10.58 9.52 -6.32
N ASP A 157 -11.47 9.57 -7.32
CA ASP A 157 -11.06 9.49 -8.73
C ASP A 157 -10.26 10.73 -9.18
N LYS A 158 -10.49 11.90 -8.56
CA LYS A 158 -9.70 13.12 -8.83
C LYS A 158 -8.28 12.97 -8.30
N VAL A 159 -8.15 12.45 -7.08
CA VAL A 159 -6.86 12.16 -6.46
C VAL A 159 -6.12 11.08 -7.25
N LEU A 160 -6.81 10.01 -7.65
CA LEU A 160 -6.25 8.95 -8.47
C LEU A 160 -5.74 9.48 -9.81
N LYS A 161 -6.50 10.37 -10.47
CA LYS A 161 -6.08 11.03 -11.71
C LYS A 161 -4.82 11.88 -11.52
N LEU A 162 -4.68 12.55 -10.38
CA LEU A 162 -3.46 13.30 -10.06
C LEU A 162 -2.27 12.37 -9.84
N LEU A 163 -2.45 11.25 -9.14
CA LEU A 163 -1.42 10.22 -8.94
C LEU A 163 -0.98 9.58 -10.26
N GLY A 164 -1.87 9.45 -11.23
CA GLY A 164 -1.58 8.88 -12.55
C GLY A 164 -0.96 9.85 -13.57
N LYS A 165 -0.94 11.16 -13.29
CA LYS A 165 -0.24 12.13 -14.15
C LYS A 165 1.26 12.06 -13.85
N LYS A 166 2.05 11.58 -14.81
CA LYS A 166 3.50 11.79 -14.86
C LYS A 166 3.80 13.20 -15.37
#